data_AF-A0A847QS85-F1
#
_entry.id   AF-A0A847QS85-F1
#
_cell.length_a   1.000
_cell.length_b   1.000
_cell.length_c   1.000
_cell.angle_alpha   90.00
_cell.angle_beta   90.00
_cell.angle_gamma   90.00
#
_symmetry.space_group_name_H-M   'P 1'
#
loop_
_entity.id
_entity.type
_entity.pdbx_description
1 polymer ?
#
loop_
_entity_poly.entity_id
_entity_poly.type
_entity_poly.pdbx_seq_one_letter_code
_entity_poly.pdbx_strand_id
1 'polypeptide(L)' 'DFHIIVEYGVKISAVADNLISTVKYKVEKFIGLEVEKINIFVEGVRVDK' A
#
# COMPACT_ATOMS: atom_id res chain seq x y z
N ASP A 1 -8.16 -3.31 4.40
CA ASP A 1 -7.19 -4.20 3.70
C ASP A 1 -6.97 -3.69 2.28
N PHE A 2 -5.76 -3.82 1.74
CA PHE A 2 -5.42 -3.43 0.37
C PHE A 2 -4.97 -4.64 -0.42
N HIS A 3 -5.57 -4.84 -1.59
CA HIS A 3 -5.21 -5.91 -2.53
C HIS A 3 -4.61 -5.25 -3.76
N ILE A 4 -3.36 -5.58 -4.08
CA ILE A 4 -2.60 -4.92 -5.15
C ILE A 4 -1.95 -5.94 -6.07
N ILE A 5 -1.79 -5.54 -7.32
CA ILE A 5 -0.94 -6.21 -8.31
C ILE A 5 0.23 -5.28 -8.57
N VAL A 6 1.44 -5.80 -8.51
CA VAL A 6 2.67 -5.00 -8.71
C VAL A 6 3.28 -5.31 -10.07
N GLU A 7 3.99 -4.36 -10.67
CA GLU A 7 4.73 -4.60 -11.91
C GLU A 7 6.10 -5.23 -11.62
N TYR A 8 6.56 -6.06 -12.56
CA TYR A 8 7.90 -6.62 -12.51
C TYR A 8 8.96 -5.51 -12.52
N GLY A 9 10.00 -5.68 -11.70
CA GLY A 9 11.05 -4.67 -11.52
C GLY A 9 10.73 -3.62 -10.45
N VAL A 10 9.52 -3.63 -9.87
CA VAL A 10 9.16 -2.74 -8.75
C VAL A 10 9.51 -3.38 -7.41
N LYS A 11 10.11 -2.60 -6.50
CA LYS A 11 10.35 -3.02 -5.12
C LYS A 11 9.05 -2.99 -4.32
N ILE A 12 8.51 -4.17 -3.99
CA ILE A 12 7.27 -4.31 -3.20
C ILE A 12 7.34 -3.55 -1.88
N SER A 13 8.49 -3.59 -1.18
CA SER A 13 8.66 -2.86 0.08
C SER A 13 8.48 -1.35 -0.08
N ALA A 14 9.06 -0.76 -1.14
CA ALA A 14 8.91 0.66 -1.42
C ALA A 14 7.46 1.05 -1.72
N VAL A 15 6.74 0.19 -2.45
CA VAL A 15 5.31 0.40 -2.73
C VAL A 15 4.48 0.29 -1.45
N ALA A 16 4.75 -0.71 -0.61
CA ALA A 16 4.07 -0.91 0.66
C ALA A 16 4.30 0.27 1.62
N ASP A 17 5.54 0.71 1.79
CA ASP A 17 5.90 1.84 2.65
C ASP A 17 5.21 3.13 2.19
N ASN A 18 5.15 3.36 0.87
CA ASN A 18 4.48 4.50 0.30
C ASN A 18 2.96 4.45 0.52
N LEU A 19 2.33 3.30 0.30
CA LEU A 19 0.90 3.09 0.54
C LEU A 19 0.56 3.30 2.01
N ILE A 20 1.31 2.68 2.92
CA ILE A 20 1.10 2.82 4.37
C ILE A 20 1.18 4.29 4.76
N SER A 21 2.25 4.98 4.40
CA SER A 21 2.46 6.39 4.75
C SER A 21 1.35 7.30 4.21
N THR A 22 0.99 7.11 2.94
CA THR A 22 -0.01 7.94 2.26
C THR A 22 -1.41 7.73 2.82
N VAL A 23 -1.81 6.47 3.01
CA VAL A 23 -3.13 6.12 3.54
C VAL A 23 -3.23 6.52 5.00
N LYS A 24 -2.22 6.20 5.82
CA LYS A 24 -2.18 6.60 7.23
C LYS A 24 -2.34 8.11 7.37
N TYR A 25 -1.49 8.89 6.70
CA TYR A 25 -1.57 10.35 6.75
C TYR A 25 -2.95 10.90 6.34
N LYS A 26 -3.50 10.40 5.23
CA LYS A 26 -4.81 10.86 4.75
C LYS A 26 -5.91 10.51 5.77
N VAL A 27 -6.03 9.25 6.15
CA VAL A 27 -7.09 8.77 7.04
C VAL A 27 -7.03 9.45 8.39
N GLU A 28 -5.83 9.56 8.99
CA GLU A 28 -5.65 10.26 10.28
C GLU A 28 -6.02 11.73 10.19
N LYS A 29 -5.66 12.41 9.09
CA LYS A 29 -5.99 13.82 8.89
C LYS A 29 -7.49 14.06 8.64
N PHE A 30 -8.16 13.15 7.93
CA PHE A 30 -9.57 13.29 7.59
C PHE A 30 -10.50 12.98 8.77
N ILE A 31 -10.15 11.98 9.58
CA ILE A 31 -11.04 11.45 10.62
C ILE A 31 -10.56 11.85 12.03
N GLY A 32 -9.29 12.25 12.17
CA GLY A 32 -8.70 12.62 13.47
C GLY A 32 -8.39 11.42 14.38
N LEU A 33 -8.39 10.20 13.83
CA LEU A 33 -8.15 8.94 14.55
C LEU A 33 -6.90 8.26 14.01
N GLU A 34 -6.07 7.72 14.90
CA GLU A 34 -4.86 6.98 14.51
C GLU A 34 -5.19 5.66 13.81
N VAL A 35 -4.41 5.33 12.79
CA VAL A 35 -4.54 4.03 12.10
C VAL A 35 -3.62 3.01 12.78
N GLU A 36 -4.22 2.03 13.45
CA GLU A 36 -3.51 0.97 14.17
C GLU A 36 -2.82 -0.03 13.23
N LYS A 37 -3.53 -0.48 12.18
CA LYS A 37 -3.05 -1.53 11.30
C LYS A 37 -3.49 -1.33 9.85
N ILE A 38 -2.55 -1.50 8.93
CA ILE A 38 -2.80 -1.54 7.50
C ILE A 38 -2.26 -2.88 6.98
N ASN A 39 -3.14 -3.71 6.42
CA ASN A 39 -2.73 -4.95 5.76
C ASN A 39 -2.69 -4.74 4.25
N ILE A 40 -1.62 -5.20 3.62
CA ILE A 40 -1.41 -5.16 2.16
C ILE A 40 -1.19 -6.59 1.68
N PHE A 41 -1.97 -6.99 0.68
CA PHE A 41 -1.93 -8.29 0.04
C PHE A 41 -1.52 -8.10 -1.42
N VAL A 42 -0.38 -8.69 -1.78
CA VAL A 42 0.07 -8.71 -3.18
C VAL A 42 -0.51 -9.95 -3.84
N GLU A 43 -1.44 -9.77 -4.77
CA GLU A 43 -2.17 -10.86 -5.41
C GLU A 43 -1.47 -11.38 -6.67
N GLY A 44 -0.58 -10.59 -7.24
CA GLY A 44 0.18 -10.98 -8.42
C GLY A 44 1.25 -9.98 -8.82
N VAL A 45 2.11 -10.43 -9.72
CA VAL A 45 3.11 -9.61 -10.39
C VAL A 45 2.80 -9.59 -11.88
N ARG A 46 2.55 -8.39 -12.43
CA ARG A 46 2.36 -8.19 -13.87
C ARG A 46 3.72 -8.06 -14.54
N VAL A 47 3.93 -8.81 -15.61
CA VAL A 47 5.11 -8.72 -16.48
C VAL A 47 4.62 -8.20 -17.83
N ASP A 48 5.01 -6.98 -18.19
CA ASP A 48 4.73 -6.49 -19.55
C ASP A 48 5.65 -7.21 -20.54
N LYS A 49 5.09 -7.55 -21.71
CA LYS A 49 5.75 -8.26 -22.80
C LYS A 49 6.56 -7.32 -23.68
#